data_AF-A0A5S9MEZ4-F1
#
_entry.id   AF-A0A5S9MEZ4-F1
#
_cell.length_a   1.000
_cell.length_b   1.000
_cell.length_c   1.000
_cell.angle_alpha   90.00
_cell.angle_beta   90.00
_cell.angle_gamma   90.00
#
_symmetry.space_group_name_H-M   'P 1'
#
loop_
_entity.id
_entity.type
_entity.pdbx_description
1 polymer ?
#
loop_
_entity_poly.entity_id
_entity_poly.type
_entity_poly.pdbx_seq_one_letter_code
_entity_poly.pdbx_strand_id
1 'polypeptide(L)'
;MKLLYISSGYGGIYHMFDQWVEESFIDSPFSCVKIDRESLPTNMHKIRTFSPDFVLMMIGDHVPKDVLHQFKQEKIPIVLWMTEDPFYTDVSAACAHEAQLILTIDEGVLPFYKQLGADHTHYFPIPANTRVFQKNESPEKMCTYDIALIGYPYPNRIKAIDTLLQQNKWLFSLQVRNGTVT
;
A
#
# COMPACT_ATOMS: atom_id res chain seq x y z
N MET A 1 -20.23 -3.17 11.08
CA MET A 1 -19.00 -2.42 11.43
C MET A 1 -18.74 -1.38 10.35
N LYS A 2 -18.30 -0.19 10.76
CA LYS A 2 -18.11 1.01 9.96
C LYS A 2 -16.63 1.33 9.87
N LEU A 3 -16.09 1.36 8.66
CA LEU A 3 -14.70 1.66 8.37
C LEU A 3 -14.61 3.04 7.72
N LEU A 4 -13.73 3.89 8.24
CA LEU A 4 -13.25 5.06 7.51
C LEU A 4 -11.95 4.69 6.79
N TYR A 5 -11.95 4.73 5.46
CA TYR A 5 -10.73 4.60 4.68
C TYR A 5 -10.17 5.98 4.34
N ILE A 6 -8.90 6.21 4.66
CA ILE A 6 -8.17 7.41 4.27
C ILE A 6 -7.20 7.04 3.16
N SER A 7 -7.39 7.66 2.00
CA SER A 7 -6.54 7.40 0.83
C SER A 7 -5.10 7.85 1.07
N SER A 8 -4.16 7.23 0.36
CA SER A 8 -2.73 7.50 0.52
C SER A 8 -2.34 8.96 0.21
N GLY A 9 -3.09 9.64 -0.66
CA GLY A 9 -2.72 10.94 -1.22
C GLY A 9 -1.54 10.90 -2.19
N TYR A 10 -1.07 9.71 -2.57
CA TYR A 10 0.01 9.52 -3.55
C TYR A 10 -0.53 9.21 -4.95
N GLY A 11 0.21 9.66 -5.96
CA GLY A 11 -0.09 9.36 -7.36
C GLY A 11 0.42 7.99 -7.83
N GLY A 12 0.29 7.73 -9.13
CA GLY A 12 0.80 6.49 -9.73
C GLY A 12 0.02 5.25 -9.27
N ILE A 13 0.72 4.20 -8.84
CA ILE A 13 0.09 2.92 -8.44
C ILE A 13 -0.79 3.07 -7.18
N TYR A 14 -0.53 4.09 -6.37
CA TYR A 14 -1.28 4.34 -5.14
C TYR A 14 -2.75 4.66 -5.38
N HIS A 15 -3.04 5.41 -6.45
CA HIS A 15 -4.43 5.64 -6.87
C HIS A 15 -5.17 4.32 -7.17
N MET A 16 -4.48 3.34 -7.75
CA MET A 16 -5.05 2.01 -8.01
C MET A 16 -5.27 1.24 -6.71
N PHE A 17 -4.32 1.27 -5.78
CA PHE A 17 -4.49 0.64 -4.47
C PHE A 17 -5.65 1.25 -3.69
N ASP A 18 -5.74 2.59 -3.65
CA ASP A 18 -6.84 3.32 -3.04
C ASP A 18 -8.21 2.94 -3.63
N GLN A 19 -8.27 2.78 -4.96
CA GLN A 19 -9.48 2.32 -5.64
C GLN A 19 -9.80 0.86 -5.30
N TRP A 20 -8.82 -0.04 -5.31
CA TRP A 20 -9.06 -1.47 -5.04
C TRP A 20 -9.47 -1.75 -3.61
N VAL A 21 -8.95 -0.98 -2.65
CA VAL A 21 -9.42 -1.02 -1.26
C VAL A 21 -10.89 -0.63 -1.20
N GLU A 22 -11.26 0.51 -1.80
CA GLU A 22 -12.65 0.98 -1.85
C GLU A 22 -13.59 -0.06 -2.49
N GLU A 23 -13.22 -0.61 -3.64
CA GLU A 23 -14.00 -1.64 -4.32
C GLU A 23 -14.14 -2.94 -3.52
N SER A 24 -13.17 -3.29 -2.67
CA SER A 24 -13.23 -4.49 -1.84
C SER A 24 -14.36 -4.44 -0.79
N PHE A 25 -14.85 -3.25 -0.47
CA PHE A 25 -15.92 -3.05 0.50
C PHE A 25 -17.32 -2.95 -0.09
N ILE A 26 -17.47 -2.83 -1.42
CA ILE A 26 -18.78 -2.64 -2.10
C ILE A 26 -19.77 -3.76 -1.74
N ASP A 27 -19.32 -5.02 -1.81
CA ASP A 27 -20.14 -6.20 -1.51
C ASP A 27 -19.86 -6.78 -0.11
N SER A 28 -19.24 -5.99 0.76
CA SER A 28 -18.88 -6.43 2.11
C SER A 28 -20.00 -6.11 3.11
N PRO A 29 -20.10 -6.85 4.23
CA PRO A 29 -21.00 -6.48 5.34
C PRO A 29 -20.54 -5.21 6.09
N PHE A 30 -19.42 -4.60 5.69
CA PHE A 30 -18.89 -3.38 6.28
C PHE A 30 -19.42 -2.16 5.55
N SER A 31 -19.79 -1.13 6.31
CA SER A 31 -20.03 0.19 5.73
C SER A 31 -18.69 0.90 5.62
N CYS A 32 -18.27 1.26 4.42
CA CYS A 32 -17.01 1.97 4.18
C CYS A 32 -17.30 3.38 3.67
N VAL A 33 -16.61 4.37 4.22
CA VAL A 33 -16.53 5.72 3.65
C VAL A 33 -15.06 6.00 3.36
N LYS A 34 -14.77 6.37 2.12
CA LYS A 34 -13.46 6.91 1.73
C LYS A 34 -13.44 8.42 1.89
N ILE A 35 -12.34 8.93 2.44
CA ILE A 35 -11.99 10.36 2.49
C ILE A 35 -10.57 10.50 1.97
N ASP A 36 -10.34 11.47 1.09
CA ASP A 36 -8.98 11.75 0.65
C ASP A 36 -8.19 12.45 1.74
N ARG A 37 -6.92 12.06 1.93
CA ARG A 37 -6.03 12.59 2.96
C ARG A 37 -6.03 14.13 2.98
N GLU A 38 -5.94 14.74 1.81
CA GLU A 38 -5.90 16.20 1.61
C GLU A 38 -7.21 16.88 2.03
N SER A 39 -8.31 16.14 2.03
CA SER A 39 -9.65 16.64 2.36
C SER A 39 -10.09 16.31 3.80
N LEU A 40 -9.23 15.69 4.61
CA LEU A 40 -9.58 15.28 5.98
C LEU A 40 -10.10 16.43 6.84
N PRO A 41 -9.41 17.59 6.97
CA PRO A 41 -9.84 18.65 7.88
C PRO A 41 -11.24 19.19 7.54
N THR A 42 -11.56 19.28 6.26
CA THR A 42 -12.86 19.78 5.78
C THR A 42 -13.98 18.75 5.91
N ASN A 43 -13.66 17.46 6.10
CA ASN A 43 -14.61 16.37 6.21
C ASN A 43 -14.84 15.87 7.65
N MET A 44 -14.27 16.50 8.68
CA MET A 44 -14.43 16.04 10.07
C MET A 44 -15.88 15.97 10.54
N HIS A 45 -16.76 16.85 10.06
CA HIS A 45 -18.20 16.76 10.33
C HIS A 45 -18.80 15.45 9.76
N LYS A 46 -18.50 15.15 8.49
CA LYS A 46 -18.95 13.93 7.81
C LYS A 46 -18.45 12.68 8.53
N ILE A 47 -17.18 12.68 8.97
CA ILE A 47 -16.59 11.57 9.73
C ILE A 47 -17.34 11.35 11.05
N ARG A 48 -17.62 12.41 11.81
CA ARG A 48 -18.39 12.32 13.06
C ARG A 48 -19.81 11.82 12.84
N THR A 49 -20.49 12.28 11.79
CA THR A 49 -21.83 11.78 11.43
C THR A 49 -21.79 10.31 11.06
N PHE A 50 -20.77 9.88 10.32
CA PHE A 50 -20.59 8.49 9.96
C PHE A 50 -20.32 7.62 11.19
N SER A 51 -19.55 8.14 12.17
CA SER A 51 -19.17 7.45 13.41
C SER A 51 -18.48 6.11 13.11
N PRO A 52 -17.24 6.14 12.57
CA PRO A 52 -16.50 4.93 12.23
C PRO A 52 -16.08 4.16 13.48
N ASP A 53 -16.10 2.83 13.39
CA ASP A 53 -15.56 1.95 14.44
C ASP A 53 -14.02 1.99 14.47
N PHE A 54 -13.39 2.26 13.32
CA PHE A 54 -11.95 2.47 13.18
C PHE A 54 -11.63 3.20 11.87
N VAL A 55 -10.41 3.73 11.79
CA VAL A 55 -9.86 4.32 10.57
C VAL A 55 -8.71 3.47 10.04
N LEU A 56 -8.72 3.18 8.75
CA LEU A 56 -7.63 2.54 8.02
C LEU A 56 -6.95 3.59 7.14
N MET A 57 -5.65 3.77 7.31
CA MET A 57 -4.85 4.69 6.49
C MET A 57 -3.73 3.95 5.78
N MET A 58 -3.60 4.19 4.49
CA MET A 58 -2.44 3.74 3.72
C MET A 58 -1.26 4.71 3.94
N ILE A 59 -0.10 4.20 4.34
CA ILE A 59 1.13 4.93 4.74
C ILE A 59 0.96 5.78 6.01
N GLY A 60 -0.13 6.54 6.13
CA GLY A 60 -0.46 7.35 7.32
C GLY A 60 0.41 8.59 7.52
N ASP A 61 1.30 8.88 6.57
CA ASP A 61 2.14 10.07 6.61
C ASP A 61 1.40 11.30 6.04
N HIS A 62 1.92 12.50 6.33
CA HIS A 62 1.32 13.79 5.98
C HIS A 62 -0.14 13.99 6.45
N VAL A 63 -0.68 13.10 7.28
CA VAL A 63 -1.97 13.32 7.93
C VAL A 63 -1.82 14.44 8.96
N PRO A 64 -2.66 15.49 8.91
CA PRO A 64 -2.57 16.60 9.85
C PRO A 64 -2.67 16.15 11.31
N LYS A 65 -1.76 16.64 12.18
CA LYS A 65 -1.68 16.22 13.59
C LYS A 65 -2.94 16.53 14.38
N ASP A 66 -3.64 17.61 14.04
CA ASP A 66 -4.93 17.98 14.60
C ASP A 66 -6.01 16.93 14.30
N VAL A 67 -6.02 16.36 13.09
CA VAL A 67 -6.92 15.26 12.72
C VAL A 67 -6.61 13.99 13.52
N LEU A 68 -5.33 13.61 13.62
CA LEU A 68 -4.90 12.45 14.42
C LEU A 68 -5.26 12.63 15.91
N HIS A 69 -5.02 13.83 16.45
CA HIS A 69 -5.41 14.16 17.82
C HIS A 69 -6.92 14.06 18.02
N GLN A 70 -7.70 14.49 17.03
CA GLN A 70 -9.16 14.40 17.09
C GLN A 70 -9.64 12.94 17.10
N PHE A 71 -9.08 12.05 16.27
CA PHE A 71 -9.40 10.62 16.33
C PHE A 71 -9.12 10.03 17.71
N LYS A 72 -7.99 10.41 18.31
CA LYS A 72 -7.64 9.98 19.67
C LYS A 72 -8.62 10.49 20.73
N GLN A 73 -9.02 11.76 20.66
CA GLN A 73 -10.04 12.35 21.56
C GLN A 73 -11.40 11.66 21.42
N GLU A 74 -11.79 11.35 20.19
CA GLU A 74 -13.05 10.66 19.85
C GLU A 74 -12.97 9.14 20.06
N LYS A 75 -11.82 8.62 20.48
CA LYS A 75 -11.54 7.19 20.70
C LYS A 75 -11.78 6.32 19.45
N ILE A 76 -11.51 6.88 18.28
CA ILE A 76 -11.53 6.17 17.00
C ILE A 76 -10.15 5.52 16.82
N PRO A 77 -10.04 4.18 16.88
CA PRO A 77 -8.75 3.51 16.74
C PRO A 77 -8.20 3.66 15.32
N ILE A 78 -6.90 3.92 15.25
CA ILE A 78 -6.16 4.08 14.00
C ILE A 78 -5.47 2.77 13.63
N VAL A 79 -5.68 2.32 12.40
CA VAL A 79 -4.95 1.22 11.75
C VAL A 79 -4.10 1.80 10.62
N LEU A 80 -2.78 1.59 10.70
CA LEU A 80 -1.85 2.02 9.66
C LEU A 80 -1.44 0.84 8.78
N TRP A 81 -1.46 1.03 7.47
CA TRP A 81 -0.93 0.07 6.51
C TRP A 81 0.33 0.62 5.84
N MET A 82 1.48 0.13 6.27
CA MET A 82 2.81 0.57 5.87
C MET A 82 3.24 -0.14 4.58
N THR A 83 2.87 0.43 3.45
CA THR A 83 3.13 -0.13 2.10
C THR A 83 4.50 0.26 1.54
N GLU A 84 5.26 1.06 2.28
CA GLU A 84 6.58 1.58 1.92
C GLU A 84 7.71 0.99 2.79
N ASP A 85 7.38 0.16 3.77
CA ASP A 85 8.37 -0.61 4.50
C ASP A 85 9.07 -1.61 3.56
N PRO A 86 10.38 -1.86 3.71
CA PRO A 86 11.29 -1.30 4.73
C PRO A 86 12.00 0.00 4.29
N PHE A 87 11.66 0.54 3.12
CA PHE A 87 12.46 1.59 2.46
C PHE A 87 12.36 2.96 3.13
N TYR A 88 11.26 3.24 3.83
CA TYR A 88 10.97 4.53 4.48
C TYR A 88 10.60 4.37 5.96
N THR A 89 11.27 3.45 6.66
CA THR A 89 10.98 3.15 8.08
C THR A 89 11.14 4.36 9.01
N ASP A 90 11.95 5.35 8.65
CA ASP A 90 12.05 6.63 9.36
C ASP A 90 10.74 7.45 9.27
N VAL A 91 10.12 7.49 8.10
CA VAL A 91 8.80 8.10 7.88
C VAL A 91 7.73 7.27 8.59
N SER A 92 7.75 5.94 8.43
CA SER A 92 6.78 5.05 9.08
C SER A 92 6.82 5.15 10.61
N ALA A 93 8.01 5.35 11.21
CA ALA A 93 8.16 5.53 12.65
C ALA A 93 7.54 6.84 13.15
N ALA A 94 7.55 7.89 12.34
CA ALA A 94 7.04 9.21 12.74
C ALA A 94 5.52 9.21 13.01
N CYS A 95 4.77 8.29 12.39
CA CYS A 95 3.32 8.13 12.59
C CYS A 95 2.94 6.87 13.40
N ALA A 96 3.88 5.94 13.64
CA ALA A 96 3.63 4.66 14.31
C ALA A 96 2.94 4.79 15.68
N HIS A 97 3.33 5.78 16.49
CA HIS A 97 2.79 5.98 17.84
C HIS A 97 1.33 6.42 17.90
N GLU A 98 0.77 6.88 16.78
CA GLU A 98 -0.64 7.28 16.69
C GLU A 98 -1.54 6.07 16.40
N ALA A 99 -0.96 4.93 16.01
CA ALA A 99 -1.69 3.73 15.60
C ALA A 99 -1.97 2.79 16.78
N GLN A 100 -3.17 2.20 16.76
CA GLN A 100 -3.53 1.08 17.62
C GLN A 100 -3.06 -0.26 17.04
N LEU A 101 -2.93 -0.32 15.71
CA LEU A 101 -2.52 -1.49 14.93
C LEU A 101 -1.70 -1.04 13.72
N ILE A 102 -0.57 -1.70 13.48
CA ILE A 102 0.26 -1.49 12.30
C ILE A 102 0.27 -2.77 11.47
N LEU A 103 -0.01 -2.61 10.19
CA LEU A 103 0.04 -3.65 9.16
C LEU A 103 1.22 -3.32 8.26
N THR A 104 2.26 -4.15 8.24
CA THR A 104 3.46 -3.92 7.41
C THR A 104 3.56 -4.93 6.29
N ILE A 105 4.07 -4.51 5.12
CA ILE A 105 4.28 -5.40 3.98
C ILE A 105 5.61 -6.17 4.06
N ASP A 106 6.42 -5.96 5.11
CA ASP A 106 7.73 -6.58 5.28
C ASP A 106 7.85 -7.19 6.69
N GLU A 107 8.08 -8.50 6.79
CA GLU A 107 8.22 -9.16 8.09
C GLU A 107 9.52 -8.76 8.82
N GLY A 108 10.53 -8.32 8.08
CA GLY A 108 11.84 -7.91 8.60
C GLY A 108 11.80 -6.65 9.44
N VAL A 109 10.75 -5.82 9.33
CA VAL A 109 10.58 -4.61 10.16
C VAL A 109 9.83 -4.85 11.47
N LEU A 110 9.30 -6.06 11.71
CA LEU A 110 8.60 -6.35 12.98
C LEU A 110 9.48 -6.11 14.23
N PRO A 111 10.78 -6.51 14.26
CA PRO A 111 11.65 -6.18 15.39
C PRO A 111 11.85 -4.68 15.59
N PHE A 112 11.86 -3.90 14.50
CA PHE A 112 11.98 -2.44 14.54
C PHE A 112 10.76 -1.80 15.22
N TYR A 113 9.54 -2.16 14.83
CA TYR A 113 8.34 -1.66 15.49
C TYR A 113 8.21 -2.09 16.95
N LYS A 114 8.63 -3.31 17.27
CA LYS A 114 8.69 -3.78 18.66
C LYS A 114 9.62 -2.91 19.52
N GLN A 115 10.78 -2.49 18.98
CA GLN A 115 11.69 -1.57 19.68
C GLN A 115 11.10 -0.18 19.88
N LEU A 116 10.19 0.26 18.99
CA LEU A 116 9.44 1.51 19.13
C LEU A 116 8.24 1.41 20.10
N GLY A 117 7.99 0.23 20.68
CA GLY A 117 6.82 -0.02 21.55
C GLY A 117 5.50 -0.19 20.79
N ALA A 118 5.56 -0.38 19.47
CA ALA A 118 4.40 -0.71 18.65
C ALA A 118 4.20 -2.24 18.63
N ASP A 119 3.77 -2.79 19.76
CA ASP A 119 3.65 -4.25 19.97
C ASP A 119 2.56 -4.89 19.09
N HIS A 120 1.57 -4.11 18.66
CA HIS A 120 0.50 -4.54 17.76
C HIS A 120 0.89 -4.27 16.30
N THR A 121 2.00 -4.87 15.87
CA THR A 121 2.47 -4.81 14.49
C THR A 121 2.45 -6.21 13.87
N HIS A 122 1.83 -6.35 12.71
CA HIS A 122 1.67 -7.63 12.02
C HIS A 122 2.03 -7.52 10.54
N TYR A 123 2.63 -8.60 10.01
CA TYR A 123 2.84 -8.74 8.57
C TYR A 123 1.50 -8.89 7.85
N PHE A 124 1.26 -8.03 6.86
CA PHE A 124 0.07 -7.99 6.02
C PHE A 124 0.45 -7.49 4.62
N PRO A 125 0.65 -8.39 3.64
CA PRO A 125 1.10 -8.03 2.30
C PRO A 125 0.00 -7.32 1.51
N ILE A 126 0.39 -6.63 0.44
CA ILE A 126 -0.56 -6.06 -0.53
C ILE A 126 -1.20 -7.20 -1.34
N PRO A 127 -2.52 -7.44 -1.20
CA PRO A 127 -3.20 -8.48 -1.97
C PRO A 127 -3.34 -8.05 -3.43
N ALA A 128 -3.23 -9.00 -4.34
CA ALA A 128 -3.49 -8.76 -5.76
C ALA A 128 -5.00 -8.63 -6.02
N ASN A 129 -5.41 -7.62 -6.79
CA ASN A 129 -6.79 -7.52 -7.25
C ASN A 129 -7.07 -8.60 -8.31
N THR A 130 -7.75 -9.67 -7.92
CA THR A 130 -8.07 -10.82 -8.78
C THR A 130 -9.10 -10.53 -9.86
N ARG A 131 -9.74 -9.35 -9.87
CA ARG A 131 -10.56 -8.89 -11.02
C ARG A 131 -9.70 -8.32 -12.13
N VAL A 132 -8.55 -7.72 -11.78
CA VAL A 132 -7.60 -7.13 -12.73
C VAL A 132 -6.55 -8.16 -13.17
N PHE A 133 -5.97 -8.87 -12.20
CA PHE A 133 -4.91 -9.84 -12.43
C PHE A 133 -5.51 -11.23 -12.59
N GLN A 134 -6.02 -11.51 -13.78
CA GLN A 134 -6.56 -12.81 -14.16
C GLN A 134 -5.67 -13.50 -15.19
N LYS A 135 -5.68 -14.83 -15.17
CA LYS A 135 -5.00 -15.62 -16.19
C LYS A 135 -5.75 -15.43 -17.52
N ASN A 136 -5.03 -15.03 -18.56
CA ASN A 136 -5.57 -15.10 -19.92
C ASN A 136 -5.71 -16.58 -20.34
N GLU A 137 -6.91 -16.98 -20.76
CA GLU A 137 -7.22 -18.36 -21.16
C GLU A 137 -6.63 -18.77 -22.52
N SER A 138 -6.03 -17.83 -23.26
CA SER A 138 -5.39 -18.06 -24.56
C SER A 138 -3.86 -17.90 -24.50
N PRO A 139 -3.13 -18.84 -23.87
CA PRO A 139 -1.66 -18.77 -23.77
C PRO A 139 -0.94 -18.95 -25.11
N GLU A 140 -1.59 -19.56 -26.11
CA GLU A 140 -0.95 -19.98 -27.37
C GLU A 140 -0.52 -18.83 -28.30
N LYS A 141 -0.84 -17.57 -27.99
CA LYS A 141 -0.52 -16.43 -28.86
C LYS A 141 0.54 -15.43 -28.35
N MET A 142 1.08 -15.54 -27.13
CA MET A 142 1.66 -14.33 -26.51
C MET A 142 2.90 -14.45 -25.61
N CYS A 143 3.67 -15.55 -25.63
CA CYS A 143 4.95 -15.59 -24.90
C CYS A 143 6.13 -15.82 -25.84
N THR A 144 6.76 -14.72 -26.28
CA THR A 144 7.98 -14.74 -27.11
C THR A 144 9.26 -14.62 -26.29
N TYR A 145 9.16 -14.61 -24.95
CA TYR A 145 10.26 -14.40 -24.02
C TYR A 145 10.18 -15.44 -22.89
N ASP A 146 11.35 -15.82 -22.36
CA ASP A 146 11.47 -16.74 -21.22
C ASP A 146 11.37 -15.99 -19.89
N ILE A 147 11.86 -14.75 -19.84
CA ILE A 147 11.93 -13.94 -18.63
C ILE A 147 11.41 -12.53 -18.94
N ALA A 148 10.42 -12.07 -18.16
CA ALA A 148 9.93 -10.69 -18.22
C ALA A 148 10.29 -9.94 -16.93
N LEU A 149 10.90 -8.77 -17.07
CA LEU A 149 11.22 -7.87 -15.96
C LEU A 149 10.39 -6.60 -16.08
N ILE A 150 9.53 -6.37 -15.09
CA ILE A 150 8.61 -5.24 -15.06
C ILE A 150 8.90 -4.41 -13.82
N GLY A 151 9.19 -3.13 -14.01
CA GLY A 151 9.29 -2.16 -12.91
C GLY A 151 10.45 -1.19 -13.04
N TYR A 152 10.82 -0.61 -11.90
CA TYR A 152 11.88 0.40 -11.84
C TYR A 152 13.27 -0.26 -11.89
N PRO A 153 14.23 0.29 -12.65
CA PRO A 153 15.53 -0.31 -12.91
C PRO A 153 16.51 0.03 -11.78
N TYR A 154 16.19 -0.40 -10.55
CA TYR A 154 17.11 -0.18 -9.42
C TYR A 154 18.47 -0.82 -9.70
N PRO A 155 19.59 -0.24 -9.22
CA PRO A 155 20.94 -0.73 -9.53
C PRO A 155 21.14 -2.24 -9.27
N ASN A 156 20.56 -2.75 -8.17
CA ASN A 156 20.62 -4.18 -7.84
C ASN A 156 19.84 -5.05 -8.85
N ARG A 157 18.72 -4.55 -9.37
CA ARG A 157 17.96 -5.22 -10.43
C ARG A 157 18.72 -5.21 -11.74
N ILE A 158 19.31 -4.08 -12.13
CA ILE A 158 20.16 -3.98 -13.33
C ILE A 158 21.31 -4.99 -13.24
N LYS A 159 22.05 -4.99 -12.13
CA LYS A 159 23.15 -5.94 -11.93
C LYS A 159 22.71 -7.40 -12.04
N ALA A 160 21.54 -7.73 -11.50
CA ALA A 160 20.97 -9.08 -11.62
C ALA A 160 20.63 -9.41 -13.08
N ILE A 161 20.02 -8.48 -13.83
CA ILE A 161 19.70 -8.64 -15.25
C ILE A 161 20.98 -8.81 -16.07
N ASP A 162 21.99 -7.97 -15.87
CA ASP A 162 23.27 -8.06 -16.58
C ASP A 162 23.93 -9.43 -16.38
N THR A 163 23.87 -9.95 -15.14
CA THR A 163 24.39 -11.29 -14.82
C THR A 163 23.64 -12.39 -15.57
N LEU A 164 22.33 -12.25 -15.74
CA LEU A 164 21.50 -13.22 -16.48
C LEU A 164 21.73 -13.13 -17.99
N LEU A 165 21.86 -11.90 -18.53
CA LEU A 165 22.12 -11.66 -19.96
C LEU A 165 23.45 -12.27 -20.42
N GLN A 166 24.49 -12.20 -19.58
CA GLN A 166 25.80 -12.81 -19.87
C GLN A 166 25.74 -14.33 -20.09
N GLN A 167 24.69 -15.00 -19.62
CA GLN A 167 24.54 -16.45 -19.80
C GLN A 167 24.05 -16.82 -21.21
N ASN A 168 23.45 -15.90 -21.97
CA ASN A 168 22.90 -16.12 -23.33
C ASN A 168 21.98 -17.34 -23.45
N LYS A 169 21.24 -17.68 -22.40
CA LYS A 169 20.35 -18.86 -22.34
C LYS A 169 18.87 -18.55 -22.54
N TRP A 170 18.47 -17.30 -22.31
CA TRP A 170 17.07 -16.91 -22.15
C TRP A 170 16.78 -15.67 -22.99
N LEU A 171 15.58 -15.60 -23.54
CA LEU A 171 15.03 -14.40 -24.19
C LEU A 171 14.37 -13.52 -23.11
N PHE A 172 14.79 -12.26 -23.05
CA PHE A 172 14.32 -11.31 -22.03
C PHE A 172 13.37 -10.27 -22.63
N SER A 173 12.35 -9.88 -21.86
CA SER A 173 11.56 -8.67 -22.07
C SER A 173 11.75 -7.73 -20.89
N LEU A 174 12.11 -6.48 -21.18
CA LEU A 174 12.32 -5.44 -20.17
C LEU A 174 11.29 -4.32 -20.35
N GLN A 175 10.43 -4.12 -19.35
CA GLN A 175 9.45 -3.05 -19.32
C GLN A 175 9.76 -2.11 -18.15
N VAL A 176 10.30 -0.94 -18.49
CA VAL A 176 10.61 0.13 -17.54
C VAL A 176 9.65 1.29 -17.76
N ARG A 177 9.23 1.93 -16.66
CA ARG A 177 8.40 3.15 -16.68
C ARG A 177 9.21 4.34 -17.21
N ASN A 178 9.42 4.37 -18.54
CA ASN A 178 9.81 5.48 -19.43
C ASN A 178 10.31 5.01 -20.82
N GLY A 179 10.02 3.77 -21.22
CA GLY A 179 10.28 3.30 -22.58
C GLY A 179 10.66 1.83 -22.61
N THR A 180 10.22 1.13 -23.65
CA THR A 180 10.71 -0.20 -23.98
C THR A 180 12.11 -0.04 -24.56
N VAL A 181 13.13 -0.58 -23.92
CA VAL A 181 14.42 -0.83 -24.59
C VAL A 181 14.32 -2.26 -25.11
N THR A 182 13.99 -2.37 -26.39
CA THR A 182 14.08 -3.62 -27.17
C THR A 182 15.52 -3.93 -27.50
#